data_AF-A0A838IA79-F1
#
_entry.id   AF-A0A838IA79-F1
#
_cell.length_a   1.000
_cell.length_b   1.000
_cell.length_c   1.000
_cell.angle_alpha   90.00
_cell.angle_beta   90.00
_cell.angle_gamma   90.00
#
_symmetry.space_group_name_H-M   'P 1'
#
loop_
_entity.id
_entity.type
_entity.pdbx_description
1 polymer ?
#
loop_
_entity_poly.entity_id
_entity_poly.type
_entity_poly.pdbx_seq_one_letter_code
_entity_poly.pdbx_strand_id
1 'polypeptide(L)'
;MSFAAVDATVPNEIHETLATELYGVFDVDGVHLCEVVQDLSRANGTTFERRRDGRAEAGERYVAPFDRPSGAQHVMRTGRPLIVPDVTRSHLVARALAERFGVASILFVPLSWEGGVRAVVLLLTHT
;
A
#
# COMPACT_ATOMS: atom_id res chain seq x y z
N MET A 1 -20.42 -4.74 -4.53
CA MET A 1 -19.39 -5.29 -3.62
C MET A 1 -19.31 -6.78 -3.88
N SER A 2 -18.17 -7.26 -4.37
CA SER A 2 -17.93 -8.68 -4.70
C SER A 2 -17.81 -9.53 -3.43
N PHE A 3 -18.47 -10.69 -3.40
CA PHE A 3 -18.46 -11.65 -2.28
C PHE A 3 -17.18 -12.50 -2.22
N ALA A 4 -16.28 -12.39 -3.20
CA ALA A 4 -15.11 -13.26 -3.35
C ALA A 4 -14.12 -13.20 -2.16
N ALA A 5 -14.06 -12.09 -1.43
CA ALA A 5 -13.14 -11.94 -0.29
C ALA A 5 -13.54 -12.81 0.93
N VAL A 6 -14.80 -13.23 1.03
CA VAL A 6 -15.31 -13.98 2.19
C VAL A 6 -14.89 -15.46 2.15
N ASP A 7 -14.60 -16.00 0.97
CA ASP A 7 -14.24 -17.41 0.75
C ASP A 7 -12.73 -17.65 0.52
N ALA A 8 -11.90 -16.60 0.64
CA ALA A 8 -10.46 -16.69 0.41
C ALA A 8 -9.81 -17.67 1.39
N THR A 9 -9.10 -18.67 0.85
CA THR A 9 -8.39 -19.68 1.66
C THR A 9 -6.89 -19.41 1.75
N VAL A 10 -6.40 -18.45 0.95
CA VAL A 10 -5.00 -18.00 0.94
C VAL A 10 -4.94 -16.49 1.22
N PRO A 11 -4.11 -16.01 2.16
CA PRO A 11 -4.05 -14.60 2.54
C PRO A 11 -3.83 -13.62 1.37
N ASN A 12 -3.12 -14.05 0.31
CA ASN A 12 -2.89 -13.22 -0.87
C ASN A 12 -4.16 -12.96 -1.67
N GLU A 13 -5.13 -13.89 -1.71
CA GLU A 13 -6.37 -13.73 -2.49
C GLU A 13 -7.21 -12.56 -1.98
N ILE A 14 -7.19 -12.31 -0.67
CA ILE A 14 -7.84 -11.15 -0.05
C ILE A 14 -7.19 -9.86 -0.55
N HIS A 15 -5.87 -9.80 -0.56
CA HIS A 15 -5.13 -8.61 -0.96
C HIS A 15 -5.23 -8.34 -2.47
N GLU A 16 -5.22 -9.38 -3.30
CA GLU A 16 -5.43 -9.28 -4.75
C GLU A 16 -6.86 -8.81 -5.08
N THR A 17 -7.86 -9.34 -4.38
CA THR A 17 -9.25 -8.87 -4.52
C THR A 17 -9.38 -7.42 -4.10
N LEU A 18 -8.81 -7.04 -2.96
CA LEU A 18 -8.80 -5.65 -2.49
C LEU A 18 -8.12 -4.73 -3.51
N ALA A 19 -6.93 -5.10 -4.01
CA ALA A 19 -6.20 -4.31 -5.00
C ALA A 19 -7.00 -4.17 -6.31
N THR A 20 -7.68 -5.22 -6.76
CA THR A 20 -8.58 -5.19 -7.93
C THR A 20 -9.66 -4.12 -7.79
N GLU A 21 -10.33 -4.10 -6.63
CA GLU A 21 -11.40 -3.12 -6.36
C GLU A 21 -10.85 -1.69 -6.23
N LEU A 22 -9.70 -1.52 -5.57
CA LEU A 22 -9.05 -0.21 -5.43
C LEU A 22 -8.65 0.37 -6.78
N TYR A 23 -8.12 -0.46 -7.66
CA TYR A 23 -7.85 -0.13 -9.04
C TYR A 23 -9.12 0.32 -9.77
N GLY A 24 -10.27 -0.35 -9.56
CA GLY A 24 -11.54 0.03 -10.17
C GLY A 24 -12.12 1.35 -9.66
N VAL A 25 -11.80 1.75 -8.42
CA VAL A 25 -12.39 2.93 -7.76
C VAL A 25 -11.54 4.19 -7.90
N PHE A 26 -10.21 4.08 -7.75
CA PHE A 26 -9.34 5.25 -7.55
C PHE A 26 -8.54 5.69 -8.78
N ASP A 27 -8.68 5.00 -9.92
CA ASP A 27 -7.93 5.27 -11.16
C ASP A 27 -6.43 5.55 -10.91
N VAL A 28 -5.82 4.68 -10.09
CA VAL A 28 -4.40 4.75 -9.71
C VAL A 28 -3.56 3.84 -10.60
N ASP A 29 -2.28 4.19 -10.74
CA ASP A 29 -1.31 3.42 -11.52
C ASP A 29 -0.76 2.23 -10.73
N GLY A 30 -0.68 2.36 -9.40
CA GLY A 30 -0.11 1.36 -8.51
C GLY A 30 -0.90 1.17 -7.22
N VAL A 31 -1.02 -0.08 -6.78
CA VAL A 31 -1.49 -0.44 -5.43
C VAL A 31 -0.41 -1.24 -4.73
N HIS A 32 0.09 -0.76 -3.59
CA HIS A 32 0.95 -1.55 -2.72
C HIS A 32 0.25 -1.81 -1.38
N LEU A 33 0.60 -2.92 -0.74
CA LEU A 33 0.22 -3.21 0.64
C LEU A 33 1.48 -3.32 1.51
N CYS A 34 1.53 -2.55 2.58
CA CYS A 34 2.61 -2.55 3.55
C CYS A 34 2.14 -3.18 4.86
N GLU A 35 2.60 -4.40 5.15
CA GLU A 35 2.38 -5.07 6.43
C GLU A 35 3.48 -4.67 7.40
N VAL A 36 3.10 -4.14 8.56
CA VAL A 36 4.07 -3.66 9.54
C VAL A 36 4.46 -4.78 10.48
N VAL A 37 5.77 -4.99 10.66
CA VAL A 37 6.26 -6.02 11.57
C VAL A 37 6.00 -5.61 13.03
N GLN A 38 5.87 -6.61 13.91
CA GLN A 38 5.44 -6.40 15.30
C GLN A 38 6.33 -5.46 16.12
N ASP A 39 7.64 -5.44 15.84
CA ASP A 39 8.61 -4.58 16.52
C ASP A 39 8.62 -3.13 16.01
N LEU A 40 7.76 -2.81 15.03
CA LEU A 40 7.63 -1.50 14.40
C LEU A 40 8.95 -0.97 13.81
N SER A 41 9.87 -1.85 13.41
CA SER A 41 11.14 -1.47 12.78
C SER A 41 11.06 -1.24 11.28
N ARG A 42 10.07 -1.87 10.61
CA ARG A 42 9.91 -1.86 9.15
C ARG A 42 8.48 -2.23 8.72
N ALA A 43 8.22 -2.09 7.43
CA ALA A 43 7.11 -2.75 6.76
C ALA A 43 7.62 -3.68 5.66
N ASN A 44 6.89 -4.77 5.42
CA ASN A 44 7.01 -5.61 4.24
C ASN A 44 5.98 -5.14 3.22
N GLY A 45 6.46 -4.60 2.11
CA GLY A 45 5.64 -4.15 0.99
C GLY A 45 5.44 -5.26 -0.03
N THR A 46 4.23 -5.38 -0.56
CA THR A 46 3.91 -6.16 -1.75
C THR A 46 3.29 -5.22 -2.78
N THR A 47 3.80 -5.23 -4.01
CA THR A 47 3.17 -4.53 -5.14
C THR A 47 2.04 -5.39 -5.70
N PHE A 48 1.02 -4.75 -6.25
CA PHE A 48 -0.03 -5.43 -7.01
C PHE A 48 -0.06 -4.83 -8.40
N GLU A 49 -0.03 -5.68 -9.42
CA GLU A 49 -0.07 -5.24 -10.81
C GLU A 49 -1.44 -5.55 -11.40
N ARG A 50 -2.02 -4.59 -12.11
CA ARG A 50 -3.28 -4.81 -12.83
C ARG A 50 -3.02 -5.64 -14.09
N ARG A 51 -3.63 -6.83 -14.16
CA ARG A 51 -3.64 -7.69 -15.34
C ARG A 51 -4.60 -7.17 -16.41
N ARG A 52 -4.44 -7.71 -17.62
CA ARG A 52 -5.29 -7.37 -18.78
C ARG A 52 -6.77 -7.72 -18.59
N ASP A 53 -7.07 -8.71 -17.77
CA ASP A 53 -8.45 -9.12 -17.43
C ASP A 53 -9.07 -8.24 -16.32
N GLY A 54 -8.35 -7.20 -15.88
CA GLY A 54 -8.79 -6.26 -14.86
C GLY A 54 -8.50 -6.70 -13.43
N ARG A 55 -8.06 -7.94 -13.19
CA ARG A 55 -7.70 -8.42 -11.85
C ARG A 55 -6.31 -7.94 -11.46
N ALA A 56 -6.09 -7.76 -10.16
CA ALA A 56 -4.77 -7.53 -9.62
C ALA A 56 -4.08 -8.87 -9.29
N GLU A 57 -2.76 -8.90 -9.43
CA GLU A 57 -1.91 -10.04 -9.07
C GLU A 57 -0.75 -9.53 -8.21
N ALA A 58 -0.35 -10.29 -7.19
CA ALA A 58 0.79 -9.93 -6.37
C ALA A 58 2.09 -9.94 -7.19
N GLY A 59 2.82 -8.82 -7.15
CA GLY A 59 4.09 -8.63 -7.82
C GLY A 59 5.28 -8.70 -6.88
N GLU A 60 6.15 -7.69 -6.97
CA GLU A 60 7.38 -7.60 -6.20
C GLU A 60 7.14 -7.43 -4.69
N ARG A 61 7.98 -8.09 -3.88
CA ARG A 61 8.08 -7.84 -2.45
C ARG A 61 9.30 -6.98 -2.12
N TYR A 62 9.13 -6.04 -1.20
CA TYR A 62 10.21 -5.16 -0.74
C TYR A 62 10.12 -4.88 0.76
N VAL A 63 11.22 -4.38 1.32
CA VAL A 63 11.27 -3.94 2.71
C VAL A 63 11.33 -2.42 2.74
N ALA A 64 10.49 -1.80 3.56
CA ALA A 64 10.49 -0.37 3.85
C ALA A 64 10.90 -0.14 5.32
N PRO A 65 12.18 0.15 5.60
CA PRO A 65 12.65 0.42 6.96
C PRO A 65 12.05 1.72 7.52
N PHE A 66 11.86 1.77 8.83
CA PHE A 66 11.31 2.94 9.54
C PHE A 66 12.39 3.82 10.21
N ASP A 67 13.66 3.58 9.90
CA ASP A 67 14.81 4.43 10.25
C ASP A 67 14.96 5.68 9.37
N ARG A 68 14.01 5.88 8.45
CA ARG A 68 13.97 6.91 7.42
C ARG A 68 12.52 7.37 7.21
N PRO A 69 12.28 8.46 6.47
CA PRO A 69 10.93 8.91 6.11
C PRO A 69 9.99 7.78 5.65
N SER A 70 8.88 7.60 6.37
CA SER A 70 7.91 6.53 6.10
C SER A 70 6.48 6.99 6.37
N GLY A 71 5.71 7.17 5.30
CA GLY A 71 4.28 7.47 5.37
C GLY A 71 3.50 6.32 6.00
N ALA A 72 3.92 5.07 5.76
CA ALA A 72 3.35 3.90 6.42
C ALA A 72 3.53 3.97 7.94
N GLN A 73 4.72 4.30 8.44
CA GLN A 73 4.94 4.49 9.88
C GLN A 73 4.10 5.63 10.44
N HIS A 74 3.96 6.75 9.71
CA HIS A 74 3.11 7.86 10.10
C HIS A 74 1.64 7.43 10.27
N VAL A 75 1.09 6.71 9.29
CA VAL A 75 -0.29 6.21 9.32
C VAL A 75 -0.49 5.21 10.46
N MET A 76 0.45 4.28 10.66
CA MET A 76 0.40 3.33 11.78
C MET A 76 0.30 4.03 13.14
N ARG A 77 1.11 5.08 13.35
CA ARG A 77 1.15 5.82 14.62
C ARG A 77 -0.11 6.65 14.85
N THR A 78 -0.68 7.20 13.78
CA THR A 78 -1.79 8.17 13.90
C THR A 78 -3.16 7.54 13.71
N GLY A 79 -3.24 6.38 13.06
CA GLY A 79 -4.50 5.76 12.64
C GLY A 79 -5.25 6.55 11.56
N ARG A 80 -4.62 7.56 10.96
CA ARG A 80 -5.27 8.47 10.01
C ARG A 80 -4.68 8.30 8.61
N PRO A 81 -5.52 8.39 7.55
CA PRO A 81 -5.01 8.46 6.18
C PRO A 81 -4.04 9.63 5.98
N LEU A 82 -3.09 9.45 5.07
CA LEU A 82 -2.11 10.47 4.71
C LEU A 82 -2.05 10.61 3.19
N ILE A 83 -2.18 11.83 2.68
CA ILE A 83 -1.97 12.15 1.27
C ILE A 83 -0.63 12.88 1.08
N VAL A 84 0.14 12.44 0.11
CA VAL A 84 1.38 13.06 -0.37
C VAL A 84 1.18 13.39 -1.85
N PRO A 85 0.75 14.62 -2.18
CA PRO A 85 0.40 14.98 -3.55
C PRO A 85 1.61 15.13 -4.48
N ASP A 86 2.80 15.35 -3.92
CA ASP A 86 4.06 15.46 -4.64
C ASP A 86 5.16 14.84 -3.77
N VAL A 87 5.64 13.66 -4.16
CA VAL A 87 6.68 12.95 -3.40
C VAL A 87 8.04 13.65 -3.46
N THR A 88 8.32 14.42 -4.52
CA THR A 88 9.62 15.10 -4.69
C THR A 88 9.83 16.21 -3.66
N ARG A 89 8.73 16.75 -3.12
CA ARG A 89 8.71 17.81 -2.10
C ARG A 89 8.40 17.29 -0.69
N SER A 90 8.27 15.98 -0.51
CA SER A 90 7.80 15.38 0.74
C SER A 90 8.93 14.85 1.62
N HIS A 91 8.84 15.11 2.92
CA HIS A 91 9.69 14.48 3.94
C HIS A 91 9.04 13.24 4.57
N LEU A 92 7.93 12.76 4.00
CA LEU A 92 7.18 11.59 4.50
C LEU A 92 7.42 10.33 3.67
N VAL A 93 8.20 10.40 2.58
CA VAL A 93 8.47 9.27 1.70
C VAL A 93 9.97 9.16 1.48
N ALA A 94 10.53 7.96 1.63
CA ALA A 94 11.93 7.73 1.32
C ALA A 94 12.17 7.88 -0.19
N ARG A 95 13.03 8.83 -0.57
CA ARG A 95 13.33 9.16 -1.97
C ARG A 95 13.71 7.94 -2.81
N ALA A 96 14.54 7.04 -2.27
CA ALA A 96 14.95 5.83 -2.97
C ALA A 96 13.78 4.88 -3.32
N LEU A 97 12.73 4.82 -2.48
CA LEU A 97 11.53 4.02 -2.80
C LEU A 97 10.66 4.72 -3.84
N ALA A 98 10.50 6.05 -3.73
CA ALA A 98 9.76 6.81 -4.73
C ALA A 98 10.41 6.71 -6.13
N GLU A 99 11.74 6.82 -6.20
CA GLU A 99 12.50 6.69 -7.45
C GLU A 99 12.44 5.26 -8.01
N ARG A 100 12.59 4.24 -7.18
CA ARG A 100 12.50 2.83 -7.59
C ARG A 100 11.18 2.50 -8.28
N PHE A 101 10.08 3.03 -7.74
CA PHE A 101 8.73 2.73 -8.22
C PHE A 101 8.15 3.84 -9.11
N GLY A 102 8.94 4.84 -9.51
CA GLY A 102 8.48 5.91 -10.43
C GLY A 102 7.29 6.72 -9.91
N VAL A 103 7.20 6.92 -8.59
CA VAL A 103 6.01 7.49 -7.94
C VAL A 103 6.00 9.01 -8.04
N ALA A 104 4.85 9.59 -8.41
CA ALA A 104 4.57 11.02 -8.40
C ALA A 104 3.81 11.46 -7.13
N SER A 105 2.76 10.71 -6.77
CA SER A 105 1.91 10.99 -5.61
C SER A 105 1.48 9.70 -4.91
N ILE A 106 1.14 9.80 -3.62
CA ILE A 106 0.74 8.65 -2.77
C ILE A 106 -0.43 9.01 -1.87
N LEU A 107 -1.45 8.16 -1.82
CA LEU A 107 -2.43 8.11 -0.75
C LEU A 107 -2.19 6.86 0.11
N PHE A 108 -1.87 7.07 1.38
CA PHE A 108 -1.73 6.02 2.40
C PHE A 108 -3.06 5.85 3.15
N VAL A 109 -3.60 4.62 3.16
CA VAL A 109 -4.87 4.28 3.78
C VAL A 109 -4.64 3.21 4.87
N PRO A 110 -5.02 3.46 6.13
CA PRO A 110 -4.90 2.46 7.19
C PRO A 110 -5.89 1.30 6.97
N LEU A 111 -5.39 0.06 7.00
CA LEU A 111 -6.22 -1.13 7.20
C LEU A 111 -6.18 -1.50 8.68
N SER A 112 -7.34 -1.39 9.33
CA SER A 112 -7.48 -1.57 10.76
C SER A 112 -8.44 -2.69 11.10
N TRP A 113 -8.03 -3.60 11.99
CA TRP A 113 -8.88 -4.62 12.60
C TRP A 113 -8.38 -4.92 14.02
N GLU A 114 -9.23 -5.50 14.86
CA GLU A 114 -8.93 -5.78 16.28
C GLU A 114 -8.41 -4.55 17.06
N GLY A 115 -8.92 -3.37 16.73
CA GLY A 115 -8.61 -2.13 17.46
C GLY A 115 -7.25 -1.49 17.11
N GLY A 116 -6.56 -1.93 16.05
CA GLY A 116 -5.31 -1.31 15.61
C GLY A 116 -5.15 -1.29 14.10
N VAL A 117 -4.26 -0.42 13.61
CA VAL A 117 -3.76 -0.48 12.23
C VAL A 117 -2.81 -1.66 12.13
N ARG A 118 -2.94 -2.46 11.08
CA ARG A 118 -2.20 -3.71 10.90
C ARG A 118 -1.48 -3.76 9.56
N ALA A 119 -2.03 -3.09 8.55
CA ALA A 119 -1.37 -2.83 7.29
C ALA A 119 -1.73 -1.42 6.79
N VAL A 120 -0.96 -0.93 5.84
CA VAL A 120 -1.23 0.33 5.16
C VAL A 120 -1.28 0.06 3.66
N VAL A 121 -2.39 0.41 3.03
CA VAL A 121 -2.52 0.41 1.57
C VAL A 121 -1.95 1.70 1.04
N LEU A 122 -1.15 1.62 -0.03
CA LEU A 122 -0.62 2.75 -0.75
C LEU A 122 -1.26 2.76 -2.14
N LEU A 123 -1.91 3.85 -2.48
CA LEU A 123 -2.43 4.13 -3.81
C LEU A 123 -1.50 5.13 -4.47
N LEU A 124 -0.95 4.78 -5.62
CA LEU A 124 0.16 5.47 -6.26
C LEU A 124 -0.27 6.01 -7.62
N THR A 125 0.16 7.22 -7.93
CA THR A 125 0.25 7.67 -9.33
C THR A 125 1.72 7.73 -9.71
N HIS A 126 2.03 7.42 -10.97
CA HIS A 126 3.38 7.52 -11.51
C HIS A 126 3.58 8.85 -12.27
N THR A 127 4.83 9.18 -12.54
CA THR A 127 5.22 10.31 -13.40
C THR A 127 5.14 9.98 -14.88
#